data_AF-A0A7K2NTJ2-F1
#
_entry.id   AF-A0A7K2NTJ2-F1
#
_cell.length_a   1.000
_cell.length_b   1.000
_cell.length_c   1.000
_cell.angle_alpha   90.00
_cell.angle_beta   90.00
_cell.angle_gamma   90.00
#
_symmetry.space_group_name_H-M   'P 1'
#
loop_
_entity.id
_entity.type
_entity.pdbx_description
1 polymer ?
#
loop_
_entity_poly.entity_id
_entity_poly.type
_entity_poly.pdbx_seq_one_letter_code
_entity_poly.pdbx_strand_id
1 'polypeptide(L)'
;MSTPTNFRPVLERIAEEIERTPGSGRPADYIPALAARDPRRFGMAVAELDGTVYGVGDWREPFSAQSLTKVFTLALDLAREGDALWEHVGREPSGNPFNSLVQLEYENGIPRNPFINAGALVVTDRLHTRTGDAAG
;
A
#
# COMPACT_ATOMS: atom_id res chain seq x y z
N MET A 1 15.16 18.14 -27.23
CA MET A 1 15.21 17.82 -25.79
C MET A 1 13.90 18.27 -25.19
N SER A 2 13.12 17.37 -24.60
CA SER A 2 11.88 17.75 -23.90
C SER A 2 12.25 18.55 -22.65
N THR A 3 11.54 19.64 -22.37
CA THR A 3 11.68 20.37 -21.11
C THR A 3 11.35 19.40 -19.96
N PRO A 4 12.18 19.32 -18.90
CA PRO A 4 11.85 18.51 -17.73
C PRO A 4 10.48 18.95 -17.20
N THR A 5 9.61 17.99 -16.93
CA THR A 5 8.26 18.30 -16.44
C THR A 5 8.36 18.72 -14.99
N ASN A 6 8.11 20.00 -14.71
CA ASN A 6 8.05 20.49 -13.34
C ASN A 6 6.68 20.14 -12.74
N PHE A 7 6.63 19.18 -11.81
CA PHE A 7 5.39 18.77 -11.15
C PHE A 7 4.93 19.74 -10.06
N ARG A 8 5.75 20.72 -9.64
CA ARG A 8 5.41 21.68 -8.58
C ARG A 8 4.05 22.38 -8.80
N PRO A 9 3.79 23.02 -9.96
CA PRO A 9 2.55 23.79 -10.14
C PRO A 9 1.31 22.88 -10.20
N VAL A 10 1.49 21.64 -10.67
CA VAL A 10 0.41 20.64 -10.72
C VAL A 10 0.02 20.21 -9.31
N LEU A 11 1.01 19.91 -8.46
CA LEU A 11 0.78 19.53 -7.07
C LEU A 11 0.17 20.66 -6.25
N GLU A 12 0.66 21.90 -6.44
CA GLU A 12 0.10 23.08 -5.76
C GLU A 12 -1.37 23.29 -6.11
N ARG A 13 -1.71 23.20 -7.40
CA ARG A 13 -3.10 23.28 -7.86
C ARG A 13 -3.99 22.20 -7.23
N ILE A 14 -3.52 20.95 -7.16
CA ILE A 14 -4.29 19.86 -6.53
C ILE A 14 -4.47 20.15 -5.03
N ALA A 15 -3.44 20.61 -4.33
CA ALA A 15 -3.54 20.94 -2.91
C ALA A 15 -4.57 22.07 -2.66
N GLU A 16 -4.56 23.12 -3.49
CA GLU A 16 -5.55 24.20 -3.42
C GLU A 16 -6.98 23.71 -3.70
N GLU A 17 -7.17 22.82 -4.68
CA GLU A 17 -8.46 22.23 -4.99
C GLU A 17 -8.98 21.36 -3.83
N ILE A 18 -8.12 20.56 -3.21
CA ILE A 18 -8.46 19.73 -2.05
C ILE A 18 -8.81 20.57 -0.82
N GLU A 19 -8.06 21.64 -0.53
CA GLU A 19 -8.32 22.53 0.61
C GLU A 19 -9.71 23.19 0.51
N ARG A 20 -10.16 23.49 -0.72
CA ARG A 20 -11.50 24.06 -0.99
C ARG A 20 -12.61 23.02 -1.04
N THR A 21 -12.27 21.74 -1.10
CA THR A 21 -13.24 20.65 -1.20
C THR A 21 -13.63 20.19 0.20
N PRO A 22 -14.93 20.17 0.56
CA PRO A 22 -15.37 19.59 1.82
C PRO A 22 -14.88 18.14 1.94
N GLY A 23 -14.19 17.83 3.04
CA GLY A 23 -13.76 16.47 3.34
C GLY A 23 -14.95 15.50 3.38
N SER A 24 -14.75 14.28 2.90
CA SER A 24 -15.74 13.20 2.97
C SER A 24 -15.11 11.92 3.53
N GLY A 25 -15.93 11.05 4.12
CA GLY A 25 -15.46 9.84 4.78
C GLY A 25 -15.13 10.04 6.26
N ARG A 26 -14.66 8.97 6.92
CA ARG A 26 -14.28 8.97 8.32
C ARG A 26 -12.94 8.24 8.50
N PRO A 27 -12.00 8.77 9.30
CA PRO A 27 -10.81 8.02 9.68
C PRO A 27 -11.17 6.66 10.28
N ALA A 28 -10.27 5.69 10.09
CA ALA A 28 -10.33 4.42 10.80
C ALA A 28 -10.25 4.68 12.32
N ASP A 29 -11.24 4.23 13.07
CA ASP A 29 -11.35 4.48 14.51
C ASP A 29 -11.14 3.23 15.37
N TYR A 30 -10.97 2.06 14.75
CA TYR A 30 -10.70 0.80 15.44
C TYR A 30 -9.28 0.69 16.03
N ILE A 31 -8.36 1.57 15.63
CA ILE A 31 -7.01 1.70 16.22
C ILE A 31 -6.85 3.11 16.80
N PRO A 32 -6.59 3.28 18.11
CA PRO A 32 -6.48 4.60 18.74
C PRO A 32 -5.48 5.54 18.06
N ALA A 33 -4.33 5.00 17.62
CA ALA A 33 -3.29 5.77 16.93
C ALA A 33 -3.71 6.29 15.54
N LEU A 34 -4.70 5.65 14.89
CA LEU A 34 -5.33 6.12 13.65
C LEU A 34 -6.45 7.13 13.96
N ALA A 35 -7.25 6.83 14.98
CA ALA A 35 -8.37 7.69 15.42
C ALA A 35 -7.93 9.09 15.85
N ALA A 36 -6.73 9.21 16.43
CA ALA A 36 -6.19 10.46 16.95
C ALA A 36 -5.66 11.43 15.87
N ARG A 37 -5.70 11.06 14.58
CA ARG A 37 -5.14 11.87 13.49
C ARG A 37 -6.14 12.92 13.02
N ASP A 38 -5.64 14.12 12.70
CA ASP A 38 -6.48 15.20 12.15
C ASP A 38 -6.95 14.80 10.73
N PRO A 39 -8.27 14.62 10.50
CA PRO A 39 -8.82 14.20 9.22
C PRO A 39 -8.64 15.22 8.10
N ARG A 40 -8.24 16.46 8.43
CA ARG A 40 -8.03 17.54 7.44
C ARG A 40 -6.61 17.56 6.87
N ARG A 41 -5.70 16.73 7.40
CA ARG A 41 -4.33 16.67 6.89
C ARG A 41 -4.32 16.09 5.49
N PHE A 42 -3.51 16.71 4.64
CA PHE A 42 -3.31 16.29 3.25
C PHE A 42 -1.85 16.46 2.88
N GLY A 43 -1.27 15.44 2.25
CA GLY A 43 0.09 15.46 1.74
C GLY A 43 0.16 14.67 0.44
N MET A 44 0.90 15.19 -0.52
CA MET A 44 1.12 14.53 -1.81
C MET A 44 2.56 14.74 -2.26
N ALA A 45 3.16 13.69 -2.82
CA ALA A 45 4.49 13.77 -3.40
C ALA A 45 4.62 12.96 -4.69
N VAL A 46 5.53 13.39 -5.56
CA VAL A 46 5.98 12.71 -6.77
C VAL A 46 7.50 12.59 -6.71
N ALA A 47 7.99 11.36 -6.84
CA ALA A 47 9.42 11.07 -6.95
C ALA A 47 9.75 10.65 -8.39
N GLU A 48 10.73 11.30 -8.99
CA GLU A 48 11.23 11.00 -10.33
C GLU A 48 12.41 10.00 -10.29
N LEU A 49 12.72 9.40 -11.44
CA LEU A 49 13.79 8.40 -11.56
C LEU A 49 15.20 8.97 -11.29
N ASP A 50 15.38 10.28 -11.40
CA ASP A 50 16.65 10.97 -11.12
C ASP A 50 16.82 11.34 -9.64
N GLY A 51 15.86 10.99 -8.79
CA GLY A 51 15.85 11.30 -7.36
C GLY A 51 15.21 12.66 -7.01
N THR A 52 14.74 13.42 -8.00
CA THR A 52 13.98 14.64 -7.74
C THR A 52 12.66 14.29 -7.06
N VAL A 53 12.32 15.00 -5.97
CA VAL A 53 11.05 14.82 -5.26
C VAL A 53 10.32 16.14 -5.15
N TYR A 54 9.09 16.17 -5.66
CA TYR A 54 8.17 17.27 -5.46
C TYR A 54 7.14 16.86 -4.40
N GLY A 55 6.91 17.67 -3.38
CA GLY A 55 5.79 17.45 -2.45
C GLY A 55 5.10 18.73 -2.02
N VAL A 56 3.82 18.62 -1.64
CA VAL A 56 2.93 19.69 -1.17
C VAL A 56 2.16 19.23 0.07
N GLY A 57 1.71 20.18 0.88
CA GLY A 57 1.05 19.89 2.16
C GLY A 57 1.97 19.12 3.11
N ASP A 58 1.40 18.18 3.87
CA ASP A 58 2.06 17.40 4.91
C ASP A 58 2.82 16.17 4.37
N TRP A 59 3.39 16.25 3.17
CA TRP A 59 4.01 15.09 2.47
C TRP A 59 5.20 14.44 3.19
N ARG A 60 5.76 15.11 4.21
CA ARG A 60 6.84 14.59 5.05
C ARG A 60 6.37 14.03 6.40
N GLU A 61 5.08 14.14 6.71
CA GLU A 61 4.54 13.65 7.96
C GLU A 61 4.49 12.11 7.95
N PRO A 62 5.12 11.43 8.92
CA PRO A 62 5.04 9.98 9.01
C PRO A 62 3.63 9.49 9.36
N PHE A 63 3.20 8.43 8.69
CA PHE A 63 1.96 7.71 9.02
C PHE A 63 2.17 6.20 8.89
N SER A 64 1.25 5.43 9.47
CA SER A 64 1.29 3.98 9.37
C SER A 64 1.04 3.50 7.94
N ALA A 65 1.98 2.77 7.35
CA ALA A 65 1.86 2.28 5.97
C ALA A 65 0.68 1.30 5.75
N GLN A 66 0.25 0.58 6.80
CA GLN A 66 -0.91 -0.35 6.73
C GLN A 66 -0.76 -1.32 5.53
N SER A 67 -1.83 -1.57 4.77
CA SER A 67 -1.80 -2.52 3.63
C SER A 67 -0.86 -2.13 2.49
N LEU A 68 -0.29 -0.91 2.46
CA LEU A 68 0.76 -0.58 1.48
C LEU A 68 2.00 -1.47 1.64
N THR A 69 2.23 -1.97 2.85
CA THR A 69 3.33 -2.91 3.15
C THR A 69 3.30 -4.16 2.27
N LYS A 70 2.13 -4.63 1.84
CA LYS A 70 1.94 -5.83 1.02
C LYS A 70 2.72 -5.78 -0.29
N VAL A 71 2.81 -4.62 -0.93
CA VAL A 71 3.59 -4.43 -2.18
C VAL A 71 5.06 -4.69 -1.92
N PHE A 72 5.60 -4.16 -0.83
CA PHE A 72 7.01 -4.31 -0.48
C PHE A 72 7.33 -5.74 -0.06
N THR A 73 6.48 -6.37 0.76
CA THR A 73 6.66 -7.79 1.15
C THR A 73 6.65 -8.69 -0.09
N LEU A 74 5.71 -8.48 -1.01
CA LEU A 74 5.66 -9.22 -2.27
C LEU A 74 6.92 -9.05 -3.11
N ALA A 75 7.40 -7.81 -3.28
CA ALA A 75 8.60 -7.54 -4.05
C ALA A 75 9.84 -8.22 -3.43
N LEU A 76 9.96 -8.19 -2.11
CA LEU A 76 11.07 -8.81 -1.38
C LEU A 76 11.07 -10.34 -1.49
N ASP A 77 9.89 -10.95 -1.49
CA ASP A 77 9.75 -12.39 -1.59
C ASP A 77 9.96 -12.87 -3.04
N LEU A 78 9.36 -12.19 -4.02
CA LEU A 78 9.61 -12.47 -5.44
C LEU A 78 11.09 -12.35 -5.82
N ALA A 79 11.81 -11.37 -5.27
CA ALA A 79 13.25 -11.23 -5.49
C ALA A 79 14.07 -12.43 -4.96
N ARG A 80 13.50 -13.23 -4.05
CA ARG A 80 14.16 -14.39 -3.43
C ARG A 80 13.66 -15.72 -3.95
N GLU A 81 12.36 -15.89 -4.06
CA GLU A 81 11.68 -17.15 -4.39
C GLU A 81 11.27 -17.23 -5.86
N GLY A 82 11.15 -16.08 -6.54
CA GLY A 82 10.71 -16.02 -7.92
C GLY A 82 9.31 -16.61 -8.09
N ASP A 83 9.10 -17.37 -9.14
CA ASP A 83 7.78 -17.87 -9.52
C ASP A 83 7.20 -18.95 -8.58
N ALA A 84 8.02 -19.56 -7.71
CA ALA A 84 7.54 -20.59 -6.78
C ALA A 84 6.55 -20.04 -5.74
N LEU A 85 6.57 -18.72 -5.46
CA LEU A 85 5.56 -18.06 -4.63
C LEU A 85 4.14 -18.32 -5.14
N TRP A 86 3.97 -18.44 -6.46
CA TRP A 86 2.66 -18.59 -7.08
C TRP A 86 2.02 -19.97 -6.89
N GLU A 87 2.75 -20.93 -6.31
CA GLU A 87 2.17 -22.19 -5.85
C GLU A 87 1.39 -22.01 -4.53
N HIS A 88 1.63 -20.93 -3.81
CA HIS A 88 1.05 -20.64 -2.49
C HIS A 88 -0.02 -19.55 -2.51
N VAL A 89 0.04 -18.65 -3.50
CA VAL A 89 -0.91 -17.54 -3.66
C VAL A 89 -1.17 -17.28 -5.15
N GLY A 90 -2.41 -16.97 -5.50
CA GLY A 90 -2.79 -16.65 -6.87
C GLY A 90 -2.36 -15.25 -7.33
N ARG A 91 -2.80 -14.88 -8.53
CA ARG A 91 -2.54 -13.57 -9.17
C ARG A 91 -3.82 -12.83 -9.62
N GLU A 92 -4.99 -13.39 -9.32
CA GLU A 92 -6.26 -12.92 -9.86
C GLU A 92 -6.92 -11.85 -8.98
N PRO A 93 -7.59 -10.85 -9.56
CA PRO A 93 -8.35 -9.88 -8.77
C PRO A 93 -9.46 -10.58 -7.98
N SER A 94 -9.69 -10.13 -6.75
CA SER A 94 -10.84 -10.58 -5.96
C SER A 94 -12.05 -9.69 -6.27
N GLY A 95 -13.13 -10.25 -6.80
CA GLY A 95 -14.40 -9.54 -7.00
C GLY A 95 -15.18 -9.28 -5.71
N ASN A 96 -14.79 -9.89 -4.58
CA ASN A 96 -15.41 -9.69 -3.26
C ASN A 96 -14.50 -8.88 -2.33
N PRO A 97 -15.02 -8.40 -1.18
CA PRO A 97 -14.20 -7.71 -0.17
C PRO A 97 -12.95 -8.49 0.22
N PHE A 98 -11.87 -7.76 0.52
CA PHE A 98 -10.53 -8.29 0.79
C PHE A 98 -10.42 -9.24 2.01
N ASN A 99 -11.46 -9.35 2.82
CA ASN A 99 -11.57 -10.18 4.02
C ASN A 99 -12.65 -11.28 3.89
N SER A 100 -13.10 -11.60 2.68
CA SER A 100 -14.11 -12.64 2.45
C SER A 100 -13.57 -14.05 2.73
N LEU A 101 -13.96 -14.64 3.86
CA LEU A 101 -13.64 -16.04 4.22
C LEU A 101 -14.30 -17.04 3.27
N VAL A 102 -15.52 -16.74 2.82
CA VAL A 102 -16.28 -17.59 1.89
C VAL A 102 -15.50 -17.82 0.59
N GLN A 103 -14.84 -16.78 0.07
CA GLN A 103 -14.05 -16.90 -1.15
C GLN A 103 -12.82 -17.80 -0.95
N LEU A 104 -12.16 -17.71 0.22
CA LEU A 104 -11.02 -18.55 0.54
C LEU A 104 -11.42 -20.03 0.66
N GLU A 105 -12.59 -20.32 1.23
CA GLU A 105 -13.14 -21.67 1.29
C GLU A 105 -13.43 -22.23 -0.11
N TYR A 106 -14.05 -21.43 -1.00
CA TYR A 106 -14.27 -21.83 -2.40
C TYR A 106 -12.98 -22.10 -3.18
N GLU A 107 -11.86 -21.51 -2.75
CA GLU A 107 -10.54 -21.69 -3.37
C GLU A 107 -9.66 -22.70 -2.63
N ASN A 108 -10.28 -23.55 -1.82
CA ASN A 108 -9.61 -24.62 -1.08
C ASN A 108 -8.44 -24.11 -0.22
N GLY A 109 -8.57 -22.90 0.33
CA GLY A 109 -7.58 -22.30 1.21
C GLY A 109 -6.43 -21.56 0.52
N ILE A 110 -6.39 -21.52 -0.82
CA ILE A 110 -5.37 -20.76 -1.55
C ILE A 110 -5.89 -19.34 -1.83
N PRO A 111 -5.25 -18.27 -1.31
CA PRO A 111 -5.73 -16.91 -1.54
C PRO A 111 -5.56 -16.46 -2.99
N ARG A 112 -6.49 -15.65 -3.53
CA ARG A 112 -6.48 -15.18 -4.93
C ARG A 112 -5.27 -14.37 -5.34
N ASN A 113 -4.78 -13.53 -4.43
CA ASN A 113 -3.74 -12.57 -4.72
C ASN A 113 -3.07 -12.10 -3.42
N PRO A 114 -1.84 -11.59 -3.51
CA PRO A 114 -1.08 -11.12 -2.36
C PRO A 114 -1.63 -9.83 -1.70
N PHE A 115 -2.62 -9.17 -2.30
CA PHE A 115 -3.13 -7.87 -1.83
C PHE A 115 -4.34 -7.98 -0.89
N ILE A 116 -5.04 -9.13 -0.89
CA ILE A 116 -5.99 -9.47 0.16
C ILE A 116 -5.29 -9.94 1.44
N ASN A 117 -5.97 -9.89 2.58
CA ASN A 117 -5.32 -10.18 3.87
C ASN A 117 -4.78 -11.62 3.95
N ALA A 118 -5.54 -12.60 3.48
CA ALA A 118 -5.09 -13.99 3.47
C ALA A 118 -3.83 -14.18 2.60
N GLY A 119 -3.78 -13.56 1.41
CA GLY A 119 -2.61 -13.64 0.54
C GLY A 119 -1.39 -12.93 1.12
N ALA A 120 -1.59 -11.77 1.75
CA ALA A 120 -0.51 -11.07 2.42
C ALA A 120 0.12 -11.87 3.57
N LEU A 121 -0.69 -12.63 4.31
CA LEU A 121 -0.20 -13.54 5.35
C LEU A 121 0.65 -14.66 4.75
N VAL A 122 0.22 -15.27 3.64
CA VAL A 122 1.02 -16.28 2.91
C VAL A 122 2.36 -15.70 2.46
N VAL A 123 2.37 -14.54 1.79
CA VAL A 123 3.62 -13.90 1.34
C VAL A 123 4.53 -13.57 2.51
N THR A 124 3.97 -13.14 3.64
CA THR A 124 4.74 -12.83 4.85
C THR A 124 5.37 -14.10 5.44
N ASP A 125 4.62 -15.21 5.49
CA ASP A 125 5.10 -16.51 5.94
C ASP A 125 6.23 -17.05 5.06
N ARG A 126 6.09 -16.92 3.73
CA ARG A 126 7.14 -17.28 2.76
C ARG A 126 8.41 -16.47 2.98
N LEU A 127 8.28 -15.15 3.06
CA LEU A 127 9.42 -14.27 3.31
C LEU A 127 10.11 -14.62 4.62
N HIS A 128 9.33 -14.80 5.70
CA HIS A 128 9.83 -15.13 7.03
C HIS A 128 10.58 -16.47 7.07
N THR A 129 10.04 -17.51 6.43
CA THR A 129 10.70 -18.82 6.31
C THR A 129 12.11 -18.71 5.70
N ARG A 130 12.33 -17.72 4.84
CA ARG A 130 13.59 -17.53 4.10
C ARG A 130 14.55 -16.55 4.77
N THR A 131 14.03 -15.59 5.52
CA THR A 131 14.85 -14.51 6.12
C THR A 131 15.00 -14.60 7.63
N GLY A 132 14.27 -15.51 8.28
CA GLY A 132 14.12 -15.50 9.73
C GLY A 132 13.16 -14.39 10.19
N ASP A 133 13.11 -14.21 11.50
CA ASP A 133 12.28 -13.17 12.10
C ASP A 133 12.93 -11.78 12.01
N ALA A 134 12.19 -10.76 12.43
CA ALA A 134 12.70 -9.40 12.44
C ALA A 134 13.75 -9.14 13.55
N ALA A 135 13.98 -10.11 14.45
CA ALA A 135 14.96 -10.03 15.53
C ALA A 135 16.34 -10.61 15.13
N GLY A 136 16.39 -11.45 14.10
CA GLY A 136 17.62 -12.04 13.56
C GLY A 136 17.94 -13.40 14.16
#